data_AF-A0A969GGQ8-F1
#
_entry.id   AF-A0A969GGQ8-F1
#
_cell.length_a   1.000
_cell.length_b   1.000
_cell.length_c   1.000
_cell.angle_alpha   90.00
_cell.angle_beta   90.00
_cell.angle_gamma   90.00
#
_symmetry.space_group_name_H-M   'P 1'
#
loop_
_entity.id
_entity.type
_entity.pdbx_description
1 polymer ?
#
loop_
_entity_poly.entity_id
_entity_poly.type
_entity_poly.pdbx_seq_one_letter_code
_entity_poly.pdbx_strand_id
1 'polypeptide(L)' 'MGGPFELVNGKGETVTDKDVITEPTLIYFGYTFCPDVCPLDVDRNASAIEILEERGQSVTPVFIS' A
#
# COMPACT_ATOMS: atom_id res chain seq x y z
N MET A 1 -13.09 6.10 -8.53
CA MET A 1 -12.21 5.22 -7.74
C MET A 1 -11.42 6.14 -6.84
N GLY A 2 -11.66 6.08 -5.53
CA GLY A 2 -11.19 7.07 -4.56
C GLY A 2 -12.35 7.73 -3.83
N GLY A 3 -12.42 7.49 -2.52
CA GLY A 3 -13.43 7.96 -1.58
C GLY A 3 -13.06 7.48 -0.18
N PRO A 4 -13.72 7.97 0.88
CA PRO A 4 -13.46 7.52 2.24
C PRO A 4 -13.57 6.00 2.34
N PHE A 5 -12.70 5.39 3.13
CA PHE A 5 -12.76 3.97 3.40
C PHE A 5 -12.67 3.69 4.89
N GLU A 6 -13.22 2.54 5.27
CA GLU A 6 -13.09 1.95 6.59
C GLU A 6 -12.73 0.48 6.36
N LEU A 7 -11.56 0.07 6.83
CA LEU A 7 -10.97 -1.24 6.59
C LEU A 7 -10.50 -1.84 7.92
N VAL A 8 -10.17 -3.13 7.90
CA VAL A 8 -9.53 -3.81 9.04
C VAL A 8 -8.08 -4.09 8.65
N ASN A 9 -7.14 -3.63 9.47
CA ASN A 9 -5.72 -3.84 9.22
C ASN A 9 -5.28 -5.26 9.62
N GLY A 10 -4.01 -5.62 9.35
CA GLY A 10 -3.45 -6.92 9.71
C GLY A 10 -3.39 -7.24 11.22
N LYS A 11 -3.65 -6.24 12.09
CA LYS A 11 -3.76 -6.40 13.55
C LYS A 11 -5.20 -6.58 14.02
N GLY A 12 -6.18 -6.53 13.11
CA GLY A 12 -7.61 -6.62 13.44
C GLY A 12 -8.23 -5.30 13.89
N GLU A 13 -7.53 -4.18 13.72
CA GLU A 13 -8.01 -2.85 14.10
C GLU A 13 -8.75 -2.20 12.93
N THR A 14 -9.87 -1.54 13.21
CA THR A 14 -10.56 -0.72 12.23
C THR A 14 -9.75 0.56 11.97
N VAL A 15 -9.48 0.84 10.69
CA VAL A 15 -8.72 2.00 10.22
C VAL A 15 -9.48 2.71 9.11
N THR A 16 -9.30 4.02 9.00
CA THR A 16 -9.90 4.86 7.96
C THR A 16 -8.86 5.40 6.98
N ASP A 17 -9.32 6.06 5.91
CA ASP A 17 -8.43 6.76 4.97
C ASP A 17 -7.51 7.77 5.66
N LYS A 18 -7.97 8.40 6.75
CA LYS A 18 -7.19 9.37 7.52
C LYS A 18 -6.08 8.74 8.36
N ASP A 19 -6.26 7.49 8.75
CA ASP A 19 -5.28 6.74 9.54
C ASP A 19 -4.19 6.13 8.64
N VAL A 20 -4.50 5.92 7.36
CA VAL A 20 -3.65 5.23 6.39
C VAL A 20 -2.91 6.19 5.46
N ILE A 21 -3.52 7.31 5.07
CA ILE A 21 -2.94 8.27 4.11
C ILE A 21 -2.45 9.52 4.87
N THR A 22 -1.40 9.36 5.67
CA THR A 22 -0.79 10.44 6.47
C THR A 22 0.33 11.18 5.75
N GLU A 23 0.89 10.58 4.70
CA GLU A 23 1.94 11.12 3.83
C GLU A 23 1.70 10.64 2.38
N PRO A 24 2.52 11.03 1.37
CA PRO A 24 2.40 10.45 0.04
C PRO A 24 2.33 8.92 0.11
N THR A 25 1.27 8.32 -0.43
CA THR A 25 0.97 6.90 -0.23
C THR A 25 0.82 6.20 -1.57
N LEU A 26 1.51 5.06 -1.74
CA LEU A 26 1.33 4.17 -2.87
C LEU A 26 0.32 3.08 -2.49
N ILE A 27 -0.93 3.23 -2.92
CA ILE A 27 -1.98 2.23 -2.67
C ILE A 27 -2.00 1.20 -3.80
N TYR A 28 -1.78 -0.06 -3.44
CA TYR A 28 -1.89 -1.20 -4.35
C TYR A 28 -3.04 -2.11 -3.90
N PHE A 29 -4.03 -2.27 -4.79
CA PHE A 29 -5.14 -3.20 -4.59
C PHE A 29 -4.81 -4.54 -5.24
N GLY A 30 -4.93 -5.63 -4.51
CA GLY A 30 -4.67 -6.97 -5.03
C GLY A 30 -5.38 -8.05 -4.21
N TYR A 31 -4.92 -9.29 -4.32
CA TYR A 31 -5.45 -10.40 -3.53
C TYR A 31 -4.28 -11.27 -3.11
N THR A 32 -4.26 -11.70 -1.85
CA THR A 32 -3.15 -12.46 -1.27
C THR A 32 -3.03 -13.88 -1.83
N PHE A 33 -4.06 -14.39 -2.50
CA PHE A 33 -4.10 -15.72 -3.11
C PHE A 33 -3.82 -15.67 -4.62
N CYS A 34 -2.74 -15.01 -5.04
CA CYS A 34 -2.22 -15.07 -6.41
C CYS A 34 -0.81 -15.66 -6.37
N PRO A 35 -0.61 -16.93 -6.75
CA PRO A 35 0.70 -17.55 -6.65
C PRO A 35 1.74 -16.99 -7.64
N ASP A 36 1.31 -16.27 -8.69
CA ASP A 36 2.21 -15.87 -9.78
C ASP A 36 2.46 -14.35 -9.88
N VAL A 37 1.41 -13.53 -10.03
CA VAL A 37 1.58 -12.11 -10.41
C VAL A 37 1.70 -11.17 -9.22
N CYS A 38 0.98 -11.43 -8.11
CA CYS A 38 0.97 -10.51 -6.98
C CYS A 38 2.32 -10.40 -6.23
N PRO A 39 3.11 -11.47 -6.02
CA PRO A 39 4.44 -11.33 -5.45
C PRO A 39 5.34 -10.42 -6.29
N LEU A 40 5.22 -10.52 -7.63
CA LEU A 40 5.99 -9.69 -8.55
C LEU A 40 5.56 -8.21 -8.50
N ASP A 41 4.25 -7.94 -8.43
CA ASP A 41 3.77 -6.56 -8.34
C ASP A 41 4.11 -5.91 -6.99
N VAL A 42 4.03 -6.66 -5.88
CA VAL A 42 4.43 -6.17 -4.55
C VAL A 42 5.93 -5.86 -4.52
N ASP A 43 6.77 -6.74 -5.07
CA ASP A 43 8.21 -6.53 -5.20
C ASP A 43 8.53 -5.29 -6.05
N ARG A 44 7.89 -5.15 -7.22
CA ARG A 44 8.04 -3.96 -8.07
C ARG A 44 7.65 -2.68 -7.36
N ASN A 45 6.57 -2.71 -6.58
CA ASN A 45 6.12 -1.56 -5.81
C ASN A 45 7.11 -1.22 -4.69
N ALA A 46 7.70 -2.22 -4.03
CA ALA A 46 8.75 -2.01 -3.04
C ALA A 46 9.98 -1.32 -3.67
N SER A 47 10.46 -1.79 -4.83
CA SER A 47 11.56 -1.13 -5.55
C SER A 47 11.24 0.31 -5.95
N ALA A 48 9.98 0.60 -6.27
CA ALA A 48 9.56 1.96 -6.58
C ALA A 48 9.67 2.89 -5.35
N ILE A 49 9.33 2.39 -4.15
CA ILE A 49 9.51 3.13 -2.90
C ILE A 49 11.00 3.42 -2.65
N GLU A 50 11.87 2.41 -2.79
CA GLU A 50 13.32 2.58 -2.59
C GLU A 50 13.90 3.68 -3.49
N ILE A 51 13.51 3.71 -4.77
CA ILE A 51 13.94 4.77 -5.72
C ILE A 51 13.44 6.16 -5.30
N LEU A 52 12.24 6.25 -4.73
CA LEU A 52 11.66 7.52 -4.27
C LEU A 52 12.36 7.99 -2.99
N GLU A 53 12.67 7.08 -2.07
CA GLU A 53 13.45 7.37 -0.86
C GLU A 53 14.86 7.87 -1.19
N GLU A 54 15.56 7.24 -2.15
CA GLU A 54 16.87 7.69 -2.63
C GLU A 54 16.84 9.11 -3.22
N ARG A 55 15.68 9.53 -3.73
CA ARG A 55 15.44 10.89 -4.26
C ARG A 55 14.96 11.87 -3.19
N GLY A 56 14.92 11.45 -1.93
CA GLY A 56 14.49 12.25 -0.80
C GLY A 56 12.97 12.40 -0.68
N GLN A 57 12.19 11.49 -1.27
CA GLN A 57 10.73 11.46 -1.18
C GLN A 57 10.30 10.35 -0.21
N SER A 58 9.65 10.73 0.90
CA SER A 58 9.00 9.77 1.80
C SER A 58 7.68 9.31 1.19
N VAL A 59 7.51 8.00 1.03
CA VAL A 59 6.29 7.40 0.49
C VAL A 59 5.93 6.14 1.28
N THR A 60 4.72 6.09 1.84
CA THR A 60 4.21 4.88 2.51
C THR A 60 3.60 3.92 1.49
N PRO A 61 4.07 2.67 1.36
CA PRO A 61 3.38 1.63 0.60
C PRO A 61 2.20 1.05 1.41
N VAL A 62 1.01 0.97 0.80
CA VAL A 62 -0.19 0.37 1.38
C VAL A 62 -0.75 -0.68 0.45
N PHE A 63 -0.89 -1.90 0.95
CA PHE A 63 -1.57 -2.99 0.25
C PHE A 63 -2.99 -3.18 0.80
N ILE A 64 -3.98 -3.24 -0.10
CA ILE A 64 -5.37 -3.52 0.24
C ILE A 64 -5.82 -4.77 -0.51
N SER A 65 -6.29 -5.78 0.22
CA SER A 65 -6.88 -7.01 -0.33
C SER A 65 -8.40 -6.96 -0.41
#